data_AF-A0A075X0N3-F1
#
_entry.id   AF-A0A075X0N3-F1
#
_cell.length_a   1.000
_cell.length_b   1.000
_cell.length_c   1.000
_cell.angle_alpha   90.00
_cell.angle_beta   90.00
_cell.angle_gamma   90.00
#
_symmetry.space_group_name_H-M   'P 1'
#
loop_
_entity.id
_entity.type
_entity.pdbx_description
1 polymer ?
#
loop_
_entity_poly.entity_id
_entity_poly.type
_entity_poly.pdbx_seq_one_letter_code
_entity_poly.pdbx_strand_id
1 'polypeptide(L)'
;CTWMKTLPRSPSMFQVFSNNTITMLQKMGHEVSRGPQITFPDKQYRQVNNFKADEQIAFISHTLNAIKKLYSSGKYESTAWDQKGVDKFMNDLYRQTSELDQCVKAMKTRLSKSVNRVNKKMSLHFKFLKHFLKREDYSASGWEDIRTVVLAHLQRLDTTLSSK
;
A
#
# COMPACT_ATOMS: atom_id res chain seq x y z
N CYS A 1 -1.85 5.12 -18.30
CA CYS A 1 -2.76 4.28 -17.48
C CYS A 1 -4.10 4.98 -17.35
N THR A 2 -5.21 4.43 -17.86
CA THR A 2 -6.54 5.08 -17.81
C THR A 2 -7.08 5.24 -16.39
N TRP A 3 -6.81 4.25 -15.53
CA TRP A 3 -7.19 4.24 -14.11
C TRP A 3 -6.62 5.40 -13.28
N MET A 4 -5.51 5.97 -13.74
CA MET A 4 -4.80 7.06 -13.10
C MET A 4 -5.23 8.43 -13.63
N LYS A 5 -5.98 8.46 -14.74
CA LYS A 5 -6.44 9.71 -15.34
C LYS A 5 -7.62 10.25 -14.55
N THR A 6 -7.63 11.55 -14.32
CA THR A 6 -8.77 12.29 -13.79
C THR A 6 -9.59 12.84 -14.97
N LEU A 7 -10.90 12.91 -14.78
CA LEU A 7 -11.78 13.73 -15.62
C LEU A 7 -11.98 15.09 -14.94
N PRO A 8 -12.33 16.15 -15.68
CA PRO A 8 -12.63 17.44 -15.06
C PRO A 8 -13.67 17.28 -13.95
N ARG A 9 -13.31 17.69 -12.72
CA ARG A 9 -14.15 17.64 -11.50
C ARG A 9 -14.50 16.24 -10.97
N SER A 10 -13.84 15.17 -11.43
CA SER A 10 -14.06 13.82 -10.90
C SER A 10 -12.75 13.16 -10.47
N PRO A 11 -12.74 12.43 -9.33
CA PRO A 11 -11.57 11.66 -8.92
C PRO A 11 -11.28 10.56 -9.95
N SER A 12 -10.01 10.22 -10.10
CA SER A 12 -9.60 9.02 -10.83
C SER A 12 -10.11 7.76 -10.13
N MET A 13 -10.24 6.66 -10.88
CA MET A 13 -10.58 5.36 -10.27
C MET A 13 -9.56 4.95 -9.20
N PHE A 14 -8.28 5.27 -9.41
CA PHE A 14 -7.26 5.07 -8.38
C PHE A 14 -7.60 5.81 -7.08
N GLN A 15 -7.93 7.10 -7.13
CA GLN A 15 -8.27 7.90 -5.93
C GLN A 15 -9.53 7.36 -5.22
N VAL A 16 -10.55 6.95 -5.97
CA VAL A 16 -11.76 6.36 -5.39
C VAL A 16 -11.41 5.11 -4.57
N PHE A 17 -10.63 4.19 -5.15
CA PHE A 17 -10.25 2.97 -4.46
C PHE A 17 -9.22 3.20 -3.34
N SER A 18 -8.30 4.14 -3.52
CA SER A 18 -7.35 4.60 -2.48
C SER A 18 -8.13 5.05 -1.23
N ASN A 19 -9.06 5.99 -1.40
CA ASN A 19 -9.92 6.51 -0.33
C ASN A 19 -10.72 5.40 0.36
N ASN A 20 -11.28 4.47 -0.41
CA ASN A 20 -12.01 3.33 0.15
C ASN A 20 -11.09 2.44 0.99
N THR A 21 -9.90 2.07 0.48
CA THR A 21 -8.96 1.24 1.23
C THR A 21 -8.46 1.91 2.50
N ILE A 22 -8.17 3.21 2.46
CA ILE A 22 -7.78 4.00 3.64
C ILE A 22 -8.93 3.98 4.67
N THR A 23 -10.16 4.27 4.21
CA THR A 23 -11.34 4.32 5.09
C THR A 23 -11.62 2.97 5.74
N MET A 24 -11.55 1.86 4.98
CA MET A 24 -11.78 0.53 5.53
C MET A 24 -10.69 0.15 6.54
N LEU A 25 -9.42 0.44 6.23
CA LEU A 25 -8.30 0.16 7.12
C LEU A 25 -8.39 0.95 8.44
N GLN A 26 -8.88 2.19 8.39
CA GLN A 26 -9.12 2.99 9.59
C GLN A 26 -10.25 2.44 10.44
N LYS A 27 -11.37 2.06 9.81
CA LYS A 27 -12.59 1.62 10.50
C LYS A 27 -12.52 0.19 11.03
N MET A 28 -11.71 -0.68 10.43
CA MET A 28 -11.68 -2.10 10.81
C MET A 28 -11.02 -2.34 12.17
N GLY A 29 -10.21 -1.42 12.70
CA GLY A 29 -9.49 -1.61 13.97
C GLY A 29 -9.48 -0.36 14.83
N HIS A 30 -8.86 -0.45 16.01
CA HIS A 30 -8.79 0.65 16.97
C HIS A 30 -7.38 1.25 17.00
N GLU A 31 -7.25 2.57 17.18
CA GLU A 31 -5.93 3.18 17.35
C GLU A 31 -5.23 2.59 18.58
N VAL A 32 -4.03 2.05 18.36
CA VAL A 32 -3.16 1.64 19.45
C VAL A 32 -2.28 2.82 19.80
N SER A 33 -2.48 3.38 21.00
CA SER A 33 -1.64 4.43 21.57
C SER A 33 -0.28 3.85 21.99
N ARG A 34 0.55 3.49 21.02
CA ARG A 34 1.96 3.12 21.23
C ARG A 34 2.83 3.89 20.25
N GLY A 35 3.96 4.39 20.74
CA GLY A 35 4.95 5.08 19.90
C GLY A 35 5.48 4.20 18.76
N PRO A 36 6.14 4.77 17.74
CA PRO A 36 6.46 4.07 16.51
C PRO A 36 7.40 2.88 16.74
N GLN A 37 6.86 1.66 16.65
CA GLN A 37 7.62 0.40 16.73
C GLN A 37 8.33 0.02 15.43
N ILE A 38 7.90 0.62 14.32
CA ILE A 38 8.33 0.26 12.97
C ILE A 38 8.73 1.53 12.21
N THR A 39 9.96 1.54 11.70
CA THR A 39 10.46 2.65 10.88
C THR A 39 9.80 2.67 9.50
N PHE A 40 9.18 3.81 9.16
CA PHE A 40 8.60 4.04 7.84
C PHE A 40 9.68 4.34 6.77
N PRO A 41 9.56 3.83 5.53
CA PRO A 41 10.58 3.98 4.50
C PRO A 41 10.51 5.33 3.77
N ASP A 42 10.62 6.44 4.50
CA ASP A 42 10.52 7.81 3.94
C ASP A 42 11.52 8.10 2.84
N LYS A 43 12.74 7.55 2.94
CA LYS A 43 13.79 7.73 1.94
C LYS A 43 13.34 7.23 0.57
N GLN A 44 12.60 6.13 0.51
CA GLN A 44 12.10 5.54 -0.73
C GLN A 44 11.01 6.42 -1.34
N TYR A 45 10.06 6.89 -0.53
CA TYR A 45 9.02 7.83 -1.01
C TYR A 45 9.63 9.14 -1.53
N ARG A 46 10.62 9.72 -0.85
CA ARG A 46 11.33 10.91 -1.34
C ARG A 46 12.01 10.68 -2.69
N GLN A 47 12.55 9.48 -2.95
CA GLN A 47 13.13 9.16 -4.25
C GLN A 47 12.06 9.09 -5.35
N VAL A 48 10.88 8.55 -5.04
CA VAL A 48 9.77 8.38 -5.98
C VAL A 48 9.14 9.73 -6.38
N ASN A 49 9.18 10.74 -5.52
CA ASN A 49 8.70 12.09 -5.87
C ASN A 49 9.42 12.67 -7.11
N ASN A 50 10.66 12.24 -7.37
CA ASN A 50 11.45 12.70 -8.51
C ASN A 50 11.28 11.82 -9.77
N PHE A 51 10.48 10.75 -9.71
CA PHE A 51 10.29 9.83 -10.82
C PHE A 51 9.32 10.38 -11.87
N LYS A 52 9.35 9.81 -13.08
CA LYS A 52 8.34 10.07 -14.10
C LYS A 52 7.01 9.42 -13.71
N ALA A 53 5.89 9.86 -14.28
CA ALA A 53 4.56 9.35 -13.92
C ALA A 53 4.45 7.82 -14.06
N ASP A 54 4.94 7.25 -15.17
CA ASP A 54 4.96 5.79 -15.38
C ASP A 54 5.77 5.05 -14.30
N GLU A 55 6.87 5.64 -13.86
CA GLU A 55 7.73 5.08 -12.82
C GLU A 55 7.10 5.17 -11.43
N GLN A 56 6.36 6.26 -11.15
CA GLN A 56 5.55 6.40 -9.95
C GLN A 56 4.42 5.36 -9.93
N ILE A 57 3.71 5.17 -11.06
CA ILE A 57 2.67 4.14 -11.20
C ILE A 57 3.25 2.74 -10.94
N ALA A 58 4.44 2.44 -11.48
CA ALA A 58 5.11 1.18 -11.24
C ALA A 58 5.48 0.95 -9.77
N PHE A 59 5.94 2.01 -9.07
CA PHE A 59 6.18 1.95 -7.63
C PHE A 59 4.90 1.76 -6.81
N ILE A 60 3.82 2.45 -7.19
CA ILE A 60 2.52 2.35 -6.53
C ILE A 60 1.96 0.94 -6.66
N SER A 61 1.97 0.38 -7.88
CA SER A 61 1.52 -1.00 -8.11
C SER A 61 2.34 -2.00 -7.29
N HIS A 62 3.66 -1.83 -7.25
CA HIS A 62 4.56 -2.69 -6.48
C HIS A 62 4.23 -2.66 -4.98
N THR A 63 4.01 -1.45 -4.44
CA THR A 63 3.73 -1.26 -3.01
C THR A 63 2.35 -1.82 -2.63
N LEU A 64 1.31 -1.56 -3.44
CA LEU A 64 -0.03 -2.12 -3.21
C LEU A 64 -0.04 -3.65 -3.30
N ASN A 65 0.71 -4.24 -4.22
CA ASN A 65 0.87 -5.70 -4.29
C ASN A 65 1.58 -6.26 -3.04
N ALA A 66 2.55 -5.54 -2.49
CA ALA A 66 3.22 -5.93 -1.25
C ALA A 66 2.27 -5.86 -0.04
N ILE A 67 1.43 -4.82 0.05
CA ILE A 67 0.36 -4.70 1.06
C ILE A 67 -0.62 -5.86 0.92
N LYS A 68 -1.18 -6.08 -0.28
CA LYS A 68 -2.09 -7.21 -0.56
C LYS A 68 -1.49 -8.53 -0.09
N LYS A 69 -0.22 -8.78 -0.41
CA LYS A 69 0.48 -10.02 -0.01
C LYS A 69 0.68 -10.14 1.50
N LEU A 70 0.97 -9.03 2.19
CA LEU A 70 1.06 -9.00 3.65
C LEU A 70 -0.28 -9.45 4.25
N TYR A 71 -1.38 -8.95 3.69
CA TYR A 71 -2.71 -9.26 4.17
C TYR A 71 -3.34 -10.58 3.62
N SER A 72 -2.71 -11.24 2.67
CA SER A 72 -3.24 -12.51 2.13
C SER A 72 -3.02 -13.69 3.08
N SER A 73 -2.30 -13.51 4.20
CA SER A 73 -2.03 -14.60 5.14
C SER A 73 -3.25 -15.01 5.97
N GLY A 74 -4.27 -14.14 6.08
CA GLY A 74 -5.52 -14.45 6.78
C GLY A 74 -5.44 -14.55 8.30
N LYS A 75 -4.25 -14.38 8.90
CA LYS A 75 -4.00 -14.66 10.32
C LYS A 75 -4.43 -13.53 11.26
N TYR A 76 -5.67 -13.07 11.17
CA TYR A 76 -6.22 -11.94 11.94
C TYR A 76 -7.07 -12.36 13.13
N GLU A 77 -7.14 -13.65 13.45
CA GLU A 77 -8.07 -14.22 14.43
C GLU A 77 -7.85 -13.66 15.84
N SER A 78 -6.65 -13.14 16.12
CA SER A 78 -6.31 -12.47 17.38
C SER A 78 -6.85 -11.04 17.47
N THR A 79 -7.24 -10.42 16.34
CA THR A 79 -7.70 -9.03 16.28
C THR A 79 -9.20 -8.93 16.53
N ALA A 80 -9.64 -7.76 17.01
CA ALA A 80 -11.07 -7.43 17.09
C ALA A 80 -11.60 -6.83 15.78
N TRP A 81 -10.96 -7.10 14.64
CA TRP A 81 -11.29 -6.41 13.40
C TRP A 81 -12.65 -6.82 12.84
N ASP A 82 -13.39 -5.85 12.31
CA ASP A 82 -14.62 -6.15 11.58
C ASP A 82 -14.29 -6.89 10.28
N GLN A 83 -14.72 -8.15 10.20
CA GLN A 83 -14.45 -9.02 9.05
C GLN A 83 -14.99 -8.43 7.74
N LYS A 84 -16.15 -7.76 7.78
CA LYS A 84 -16.70 -7.10 6.58
C LYS A 84 -15.79 -5.98 6.10
N GLY A 85 -15.23 -5.20 7.03
CA GLY A 85 -14.19 -4.19 6.76
C GLY A 85 -12.92 -4.80 6.14
N VAL A 86 -12.43 -5.92 6.70
CA VAL A 86 -11.26 -6.65 6.16
C VAL A 86 -11.53 -7.16 4.74
N ASP A 87 -12.69 -7.78 4.50
CA ASP A 87 -13.06 -8.31 3.19
C ASP A 87 -13.18 -7.19 2.15
N LYS A 88 -13.82 -6.07 2.51
CA LYS A 88 -13.94 -4.90 1.63
C LYS A 88 -12.57 -4.29 1.33
N PHE A 89 -11.71 -4.14 2.34
CA PHE A 89 -10.33 -3.69 2.16
C PHE A 89 -9.55 -4.58 1.17
N MET A 90 -9.63 -5.91 1.34
CA MET A 90 -8.93 -6.87 0.49
C MET A 90 -9.48 -6.89 -0.94
N ASN A 91 -10.79 -6.80 -1.11
CA ASN A 91 -11.43 -6.72 -2.43
C ASN A 91 -10.99 -5.46 -3.18
N ASP A 92 -10.94 -4.32 -2.50
CA ASP A 92 -10.52 -3.05 -3.11
C ASP A 92 -9.02 -3.07 -3.44
N LEU A 93 -8.16 -3.67 -2.61
CA LEU A 93 -6.74 -3.91 -2.93
C LEU A 93 -6.57 -4.84 -4.13
N TYR A 94 -7.36 -5.91 -4.22
CA TYR A 94 -7.32 -6.82 -5.35
C TYR A 94 -7.65 -6.09 -6.66
N ARG A 95 -8.70 -5.27 -6.65
CA ARG A 95 -9.10 -4.46 -7.80
C ARG A 95 -7.99 -3.47 -8.20
N GLN A 96 -7.46 -2.70 -7.25
CA GLN A 96 -6.38 -1.76 -7.51
C GLN A 96 -5.15 -2.43 -8.13
N THR A 97 -4.70 -3.54 -7.53
CA THR A 97 -3.50 -4.23 -8.02
C THR A 97 -3.71 -4.86 -9.39
N SER A 98 -4.86 -5.46 -9.66
CA SER A 98 -5.18 -6.05 -10.97
C SER A 98 -5.10 -5.02 -12.11
N GLU A 99 -5.67 -3.83 -11.87
CA GLU A 99 -5.77 -2.76 -12.87
C GLU A 99 -4.41 -2.07 -13.08
N LEU A 100 -3.69 -1.80 -12.00
CA LEU A 100 -2.35 -1.22 -12.08
C LEU A 100 -1.34 -2.18 -12.70
N ASP A 101 -1.45 -3.48 -12.46
CA ASP A 101 -0.58 -4.48 -13.07
C ASP A 101 -0.71 -4.50 -14.60
N GLN A 102 -1.93 -4.30 -15.13
CA GLN A 102 -2.13 -4.15 -16.58
C GLN A 102 -1.41 -2.90 -17.10
N CYS A 103 -1.52 -1.78 -16.40
CA CYS A 103 -0.80 -0.56 -16.75
C CYS A 103 0.72 -0.78 -16.74
N VAL A 104 1.27 -1.40 -15.69
CA VAL A 104 2.70 -1.63 -15.52
C VAL A 104 3.25 -2.57 -16.60
N LYS A 105 2.49 -3.62 -16.97
CA LYS A 105 2.86 -4.53 -18.08
C LYS A 105 3.08 -3.76 -19.39
N ALA A 106 2.22 -2.79 -19.70
CA ALA A 106 2.32 -2.00 -20.93
C ALA A 106 3.53 -1.03 -20.95
N MET A 107 4.04 -0.62 -19.78
CA MET A 107 5.16 0.33 -19.66
C MET A 107 6.50 -0.32 -19.28
N LYS A 108 6.54 -1.64 -19.06
CA LYS A 108 7.68 -2.36 -18.45
C LYS A 108 9.03 -2.11 -19.14
N THR A 109 9.05 -1.98 -20.47
CA THR A 109 10.27 -1.73 -21.25
C THR A 109 10.86 -0.33 -21.05
N ARG A 110 10.12 0.59 -20.42
CA ARG A 110 10.50 2.00 -20.22
C ARG A 110 10.96 2.31 -18.79
N LEU A 111 10.89 1.35 -17.87
CA LEU A 111 11.21 1.58 -16.45
C LEU A 111 12.72 1.62 -16.23
N SER A 112 13.20 2.66 -15.53
CA SER A 112 14.64 2.79 -15.25
C SER A 112 15.14 1.80 -14.20
N LYS A 113 16.46 1.60 -14.17
CA LYS A 113 17.14 0.87 -13.09
C LYS A 113 16.91 1.51 -11.70
N SER A 114 16.52 2.78 -11.63
CA SER A 114 16.24 3.46 -10.35
C SER A 114 14.95 2.97 -9.71
N VAL A 115 13.87 2.80 -10.48
CA VAL A 115 12.61 2.20 -10.00
C VAL A 115 12.84 0.80 -9.45
N ASN A 116 13.58 -0.04 -10.19
CA ASN A 116 13.89 -1.40 -9.75
C ASN A 116 14.64 -1.43 -8.41
N ARG A 117 15.59 -0.51 -8.20
CA ARG A 117 16.34 -0.39 -6.94
C ARG A 117 15.44 0.06 -5.79
N VAL A 118 14.53 1.01 -6.02
CA VAL A 118 13.58 1.46 -5.00
C VAL A 118 12.59 0.35 -4.65
N ASN A 119 12.01 -0.33 -5.66
CA ASN A 119 11.11 -1.47 -5.46
C ASN A 119 11.77 -2.61 -4.69
N LYS A 120 13.06 -2.91 -4.95
CA LYS A 120 13.82 -3.89 -4.17
C LYS A 120 13.90 -3.51 -2.68
N LYS A 121 14.16 -2.24 -2.37
CA LYS A 121 14.17 -1.76 -0.98
C LYS A 121 12.79 -1.82 -0.35
N MET A 122 11.74 -1.50 -1.09
CA MET A 122 10.37 -1.63 -0.62
C MET A 122 10.01 -3.10 -0.33
N SER A 123 10.42 -4.03 -1.18
CA SER A 123 10.24 -5.47 -0.92
C SER A 123 10.95 -5.93 0.36
N LEU A 124 12.13 -5.38 0.66
CA LEU A 124 12.83 -5.67 1.92
C LEU A 124 12.08 -5.11 3.13
N HIS A 125 11.50 -3.92 3.01
CA HIS A 125 10.64 -3.35 4.06
C HIS A 125 9.43 -4.24 4.35
N PHE A 126 8.66 -4.66 3.33
CA PHE A 126 7.53 -5.57 3.53
C PHE A 126 7.95 -6.98 3.99
N LYS A 127 9.15 -7.44 3.61
CA LYS A 127 9.75 -8.65 4.19
C LYS A 127 9.97 -8.46 5.68
N PHE A 128 10.52 -7.33 6.12
CA PHE A 128 10.67 -7.00 7.55
C PHE A 128 9.31 -7.00 8.27
N LEU A 129 8.28 -6.33 7.73
CA LEU A 129 6.93 -6.33 8.31
C LEU A 129 6.37 -7.75 8.54
N LYS A 130 6.57 -8.64 7.57
CA LYS A 130 6.16 -10.04 7.71
C LYS A 130 6.93 -10.78 8.83
N HIS A 131 8.21 -10.48 9.02
CA HIS A 131 9.00 -11.08 10.11
C HIS A 131 8.62 -10.48 11.47
N PHE A 132 8.32 -9.19 11.52
CA PHE A 132 7.79 -8.53 12.70
C PHE A 132 6.52 -9.25 13.20
N LEU A 133 5.51 -9.44 12.34
CA LEU A 133 4.29 -10.18 12.72
C LEU A 133 4.58 -11.58 13.25
N LYS A 134 5.52 -12.30 12.63
CA LYS A 134 5.90 -13.64 13.11
C LYS A 134 6.52 -13.61 14.50
N ARG A 135 7.32 -12.59 14.81
CA ARG A 135 7.95 -12.43 16.12
C ARG A 135 6.92 -12.04 17.19
N GLU A 136 5.94 -11.23 16.81
CA GLU A 136 4.81 -10.86 17.66
C GLU A 136 3.72 -11.96 17.73
N ASP A 137 4.01 -13.16 17.21
CA ASP A 137 3.10 -14.31 17.10
C ASP A 137 1.72 -13.97 16.55
N TYR A 138 1.68 -13.07 15.55
CA TYR A 138 0.44 -12.58 14.95
C TYR A 138 -0.56 -12.04 15.98
N SER A 139 -0.07 -11.49 17.10
CA SER A 139 -0.90 -10.89 18.15
C SER A 139 -1.70 -9.69 17.64
N ALA A 140 -2.78 -9.36 18.37
CA ALA A 140 -3.62 -8.20 18.08
C ALA A 140 -2.79 -6.91 17.99
N SER A 141 -1.90 -6.67 18.96
CA SER A 141 -1.03 -5.48 18.97
C SER A 141 -0.06 -5.46 17.80
N GLY A 142 0.51 -6.61 17.43
CA GLY A 142 1.40 -6.67 16.27
C GLY A 142 0.69 -6.34 14.96
N TRP A 143 -0.56 -6.77 14.81
CA TRP A 143 -1.39 -6.39 13.66
C TRP A 143 -1.78 -4.93 13.64
N GLU A 144 -2.03 -4.32 14.79
CA GLU A 144 -2.30 -2.88 14.89
C GLU A 144 -1.07 -2.02 14.56
N ASP A 145 0.12 -2.46 14.95
CA ASP A 145 1.38 -1.82 14.52
C ASP A 145 1.54 -1.89 12.98
N ILE A 146 1.25 -3.05 12.39
CA ILE A 146 1.23 -3.21 10.93
C ILE A 146 0.18 -2.32 10.27
N ARG A 147 -1.04 -2.27 10.82
CA ARG A 147 -2.14 -1.46 10.29
C ARG A 147 -1.76 0.01 10.25
N THR A 148 -1.10 0.51 11.29
CA THR A 148 -0.60 1.89 11.37
C THR A 148 0.41 2.20 10.25
N VAL A 149 1.39 1.32 10.04
CA VAL A 149 2.41 1.49 9.00
C VAL A 149 1.79 1.38 7.60
N VAL A 150 0.84 0.46 7.40
CA VAL A 150 0.13 0.28 6.13
C VAL A 150 -0.76 1.48 5.82
N LEU A 151 -1.41 2.06 6.84
CA LEU A 151 -2.17 3.30 6.69
C LEU A 151 -1.29 4.43 6.18
N ALA A 152 -0.11 4.61 6.79
CA ALA A 152 0.88 5.59 6.33
C ALA A 152 1.34 5.32 4.89
N HIS A 153 1.51 4.05 4.50
CA HIS A 153 1.80 3.69 3.11
C HIS A 153 0.70 4.14 2.16
N LEU A 154 -0.57 3.80 2.43
CA LEU A 154 -1.70 4.14 1.57
C LEU A 154 -1.84 5.66 1.40
N GLN A 155 -1.77 6.41 2.50
CA GLN A 155 -1.81 7.88 2.47
C GLN A 155 -0.66 8.48 1.65
N ARG A 156 0.55 7.92 1.79
CA ARG A 156 1.70 8.39 1.00
C ARG A 156 1.58 8.02 -0.48
N LEU A 157 1.00 6.87 -0.81
CA LEU A 157 0.74 6.48 -2.20
C LEU A 157 -0.28 7.42 -2.87
N ASP A 158 -1.34 7.79 -2.16
CA ASP A 158 -2.37 8.72 -2.65
C ASP A 158 -1.77 10.07 -3.06
N THR A 159 -0.86 10.59 -2.24
CA THR A 159 -0.16 11.86 -2.50
C THR A 159 1.01 11.77 -3.49
N THR A 160 1.51 10.56 -3.80
CA THR A 160 2.67 10.35 -4.69
C THR A 160 2.39 10.78 -6.14
N LEU A 161 1.12 10.77 -6.57
CA LEU A 161 0.72 11.15 -7.93
C LEU A 161 0.35 12.62 -8.04
N SER A 162 -0.09 13.22 -6.94
CA SER A 162 -0.54 14.61 -6.87
C SER A 162 0.63 15.61 -6.81
N SER A 163 1.88 15.14 -6.75
CA SER A 163 3.06 15.98 -6.54
C SER A 163 3.66 16.58 -7.82
N LYS A 164 2.85 16.85 -8.86
CA LYS A 164 3.29 17.56 -10.07
C LYS A 164 2.23 18.49 -10.60
#